data_AF-A0A8X7CAN2-F1
#
_entry.id   AF-A0A8X7CAN2-F1
#
_cell.length_a   1.000
_cell.length_b   1.000
_cell.length_c   1.000
_cell.angle_alpha   90.00
_cell.angle_beta   90.00
_cell.angle_gamma   90.00
#
_symmetry.space_group_name_H-M   'P 1'
#
loop_
_entity.id
_entity.type
_entity.pdbx_description
1 polymer ?
#
loop_
_entity_poly.entity_id
_entity_poly.type
_entity_poly.pdbx_seq_one_letter_code
_entity_poly.pdbx_strand_id
1 'polypeptide(L)'
;MVEDILRRLQQVHGDMLITEQIYNETLIINENKVFTTVEMKLHDFGMISPQRIDRNDFDNKIARELGYNFIALQHQVTELIPQLTPEVMFSIKFYVK
;
A
#
# COMPACT_ATOMS: atom_id res chain seq x y z
N MET A 1 -22.38 -1.32 12.50
CA MET A 1 -22.42 -0.85 11.08
C MET A 1 -21.89 -1.91 10.14
N VAL A 2 -20.61 -2.31 10.26
CA VAL A 2 -20.06 -3.41 9.45
C VAL A 2 -20.72 -4.74 9.79
N GLU A 3 -20.99 -4.96 11.07
CA GLU A 3 -21.74 -6.10 11.59
C GLU A 3 -23.13 -6.18 10.95
N ASP A 4 -23.81 -5.04 10.81
CA ASP A 4 -25.16 -4.97 10.25
C ASP A 4 -25.15 -5.29 8.76
N ILE A 5 -24.16 -4.79 8.01
CA ILE A 5 -23.95 -5.09 6.59
C ILE A 5 -23.71 -6.60 6.42
N LEU A 6 -22.79 -7.16 7.20
CA LEU A 6 -22.43 -8.57 7.10
C LEU A 6 -23.57 -9.48 7.54
N ARG A 7 -24.31 -9.13 8.59
CA ARG A 7 -25.51 -9.88 9.01
C ARG A 7 -26.60 -9.89 7.94
N ARG A 8 -26.82 -8.75 7.26
CA ARG A 8 -27.77 -8.69 6.13
C ARG A 8 -27.29 -9.56 4.97
N LEU A 9 -26.00 -9.56 4.67
CA LEU A 9 -25.41 -10.44 3.66
C LEU A 9 -25.58 -11.92 4.01
N GLN A 10 -25.37 -12.32 5.26
CA GLN A 10 -25.61 -13.69 5.72
C GLN A 10 -27.07 -14.11 5.64
N GLN A 11 -28.02 -13.19 5.84
CA GLN A 11 -29.44 -13.50 5.67
C GLN A 11 -29.80 -13.82 4.21
N VAL A 12 -29.09 -13.22 3.26
CA VAL A 12 -29.25 -13.50 1.81
C VAL A 12 -28.45 -14.74 1.39
N HIS A 13 -27.28 -14.94 2.00
CA HIS A 13 -26.35 -16.03 1.71
C HIS A 13 -26.15 -16.87 2.99
N GLY A 14 -27.07 -17.81 3.23
CA GLY A 14 -27.13 -18.58 4.48
C GLY A 14 -25.92 -19.48 4.76
N ASP A 15 -25.08 -19.73 3.77
CA ASP A 15 -23.82 -20.46 3.83
C ASP A 15 -22.61 -19.55 4.12
N MET A 16 -22.79 -18.23 4.10
CA MET A 16 -21.71 -17.28 4.33
C MET A 16 -21.27 -17.29 5.80
N LEU A 17 -20.03 -17.68 6.05
CA LEU A 17 -19.37 -17.53 7.34
C LEU A 17 -18.71 -16.15 7.45
N ILE A 18 -19.04 -15.38 8.49
CA ILE A 18 -18.30 -14.16 8.83
C ILE A 18 -17.04 -14.58 9.60
N THR A 19 -15.91 -14.56 8.92
CA THR A 19 -14.59 -14.72 9.54
C THR A 19 -14.03 -13.35 9.94
N GLU A 20 -13.03 -13.33 10.84
CA GLU A 20 -12.32 -12.10 11.21
C GLU A 20 -11.70 -11.40 9.98
N GLN A 21 -11.19 -12.19 9.01
CA GLN A 21 -10.66 -11.66 7.76
C GLN A 21 -11.73 -10.95 6.93
N ILE A 22 -12.92 -11.55 6.77
CA ILE A 22 -14.04 -10.94 6.02
C ILE A 22 -14.51 -9.67 6.73
N TYR A 23 -14.59 -9.71 8.05
CA TYR A 23 -14.94 -8.56 8.87
C TYR A 23 -13.94 -7.40 8.68
N ASN A 24 -12.64 -7.69 8.75
CA ASN A 24 -11.58 -6.72 8.57
C ASN A 24 -11.55 -6.11 7.16
N GLU A 25 -11.68 -6.92 6.10
CA GLU A 25 -11.76 -6.40 4.73
C GLU A 25 -12.98 -5.49 4.53
N THR A 26 -14.11 -5.83 5.15
CA THR A 26 -15.32 -5.00 5.09
C THR A 26 -15.12 -3.66 5.81
N LEU A 27 -14.38 -3.64 6.93
CA LEU A 27 -13.95 -2.39 7.58
C LEU A 27 -13.05 -1.55 6.67
N ILE A 28 -12.09 -2.17 5.96
CA ILE A 28 -11.20 -1.46 5.04
C ILE A 28 -12.00 -0.81 3.90
N ILE A 29 -12.91 -1.56 3.28
CA ILE A 29 -13.74 -1.05 2.18
C ILE A 29 -14.60 0.12 2.65
N ASN A 30 -15.23 0.02 3.83
CA ASN A 30 -16.02 1.11 4.38
C ASN A 30 -15.16 2.32 4.75
N GLU A 31 -14.03 2.13 5.41
CA GLU A 31 -13.13 3.23 5.76
C GLU A 31 -12.63 3.96 4.51
N ASN A 32 -12.27 3.24 3.45
CA ASN A 32 -11.87 3.85 2.19
C ASN A 32 -13.00 4.71 1.58
N LYS A 33 -14.24 4.21 1.56
CA LYS A 33 -15.40 4.96 1.03
C LYS A 33 -15.70 6.21 1.86
N VAL A 34 -15.68 6.08 3.18
CA VAL A 34 -15.87 7.21 4.09
C VAL A 34 -14.77 8.24 3.87
N PHE A 35 -13.51 7.80 3.85
CA PHE A 35 -12.37 8.69 3.60
C PHE A 35 -12.48 9.43 2.27
N THR A 36 -12.89 8.76 1.17
CA THR A 36 -13.09 9.44 -0.12
C THR A 36 -14.23 10.46 -0.12
N THR A 37 -15.17 10.37 0.82
CA THR A 37 -16.37 11.24 0.85
C THR A 37 -16.21 12.41 1.80
N VAL A 38 -15.60 12.17 2.97
CA VAL A 38 -15.55 13.14 4.08
C VAL A 38 -14.13 13.38 4.59
N GLU A 39 -13.11 12.77 3.98
CA GLU A 39 -11.69 12.91 4.36
C GLU A 39 -11.37 12.52 5.81
N MET A 40 -12.28 11.80 6.46
CA MET A 40 -12.15 11.31 7.82
C MET A 40 -12.11 9.77 7.81
N LYS A 41 -11.41 9.19 8.79
CA LYS A 41 -11.31 7.74 8.98
C LYS A 41 -12.38 7.26 9.96
N LEU A 42 -12.62 5.95 10.03
CA LEU A 42 -13.64 5.38 10.91
C LEU A 42 -13.39 5.71 12.39
N HIS A 43 -12.13 5.75 12.83
CA HIS A 43 -11.78 6.12 14.20
C HIS A 43 -12.24 7.54 14.60
N ASP A 44 -12.31 8.47 13.65
CA ASP A 44 -12.72 9.86 13.92
C ASP A 44 -14.22 9.94 14.26
N PHE A 45 -14.98 8.91 13.90
CA PHE A 45 -16.39 8.73 14.25
C PHE A 45 -16.60 7.82 15.47
N GLY A 46 -15.52 7.45 16.18
CA GLY A 46 -15.57 6.51 17.30
C GLY A 46 -15.84 5.06 16.89
N MET A 47 -15.60 4.72 15.62
CA MET A 47 -15.77 3.35 15.11
C MET A 47 -14.45 2.58 15.15
N ILE A 48 -14.55 1.25 15.08
CA ILE A 48 -13.39 0.36 14.99
C ILE A 48 -12.66 0.64 13.66
N SER A 49 -11.36 0.90 13.73
CA SER A 49 -10.52 1.00 12.53
C SER A 49 -10.07 -0.39 12.08
N PRO A 50 -9.94 -0.60 10.75
CA PRO A 50 -9.46 -1.85 10.21
C PRO A 50 -7.99 -2.11 10.56
N GLN A 51 -7.65 -3.37 10.73
CA GLN A 51 -6.28 -3.85 10.75
C GLN A 51 -5.77 -3.94 9.32
N ARG A 52 -5.04 -2.92 8.88
CA ARG A 52 -4.36 -2.95 7.59
C ARG A 52 -3.06 -3.73 7.77
N ILE A 53 -3.07 -5.03 7.46
CA ILE A 53 -1.81 -5.77 7.25
C ILE A 53 -1.06 -5.02 6.15
N ASP A 54 0.15 -4.62 6.49
CA ASP A 54 0.93 -3.51 5.95
C ASP A 54 0.75 -3.23 4.44
N ARG A 55 -0.34 -2.54 4.09
CA ARG A 55 -0.52 -1.93 2.76
C ARG A 55 0.51 -0.83 2.52
N ASN A 56 1.20 -0.37 3.58
CA ASN A 56 2.35 0.51 3.42
C ASN A 56 3.48 -0.18 2.67
N ASP A 57 3.61 -1.51 2.61
CA ASP A 57 4.64 -2.10 1.74
C ASP A 57 4.36 -1.80 0.27
N PHE A 58 3.09 -1.88 -0.15
CA PHE A 58 2.69 -1.53 -1.51
C PHE A 58 2.73 -0.03 -1.77
N ASP A 59 2.18 0.78 -0.86
CA ASP A 59 2.17 2.24 -0.98
C ASP A 59 3.58 2.84 -0.84
N ASN A 60 4.47 2.26 -0.01
CA ASN A 60 5.88 2.65 0.09
C ASN A 60 6.67 2.19 -1.15
N LYS A 61 6.37 1.03 -1.74
CA LYS A 61 6.99 0.61 -3.01
C LYS A 61 6.60 1.55 -4.14
N ILE A 62 5.32 1.93 -4.23
CA ILE A 62 4.82 2.90 -5.19
C ILE A 62 5.38 4.30 -4.92
N ALA A 63 5.43 4.76 -3.66
CA ALA A 63 6.03 6.05 -3.30
C ALA A 63 7.55 6.07 -3.56
N ARG A 64 8.24 4.94 -3.38
CA ARG A 64 9.65 4.78 -3.76
C ARG A 64 9.83 4.80 -5.29
N GLU A 65 8.93 4.17 -6.03
CA GLU A 65 8.96 4.12 -7.50
C GLU A 65 8.56 5.43 -8.17
N LEU A 66 7.63 6.19 -7.56
CA LEU A 66 7.12 7.46 -8.07
C LEU A 66 7.82 8.69 -7.48
N GLY A 67 8.42 8.55 -6.29
CA GLY A 67 9.10 9.61 -5.54
C GLY A 67 10.62 9.65 -5.75
N TYR A 68 11.12 9.08 -6.85
CA TYR A 68 12.53 9.17 -7.18
C TYR A 68 12.94 10.62 -7.41
N ASN A 69 13.63 11.20 -6.43
CA ASN A 69 14.37 12.42 -6.62
C ASN A 69 15.56 12.13 -7.54
N PHE A 70 15.38 12.41 -8.82
CA PHE A 70 16.38 12.19 -9.86
C PHE A 70 17.75 12.77 -9.48
N ILE A 71 17.79 13.93 -8.83
CA ILE A 71 19.03 14.57 -8.37
C ILE A 71 19.73 13.70 -7.32
N ALA A 72 18.99 13.16 -6.34
CA ALA A 72 19.54 12.33 -5.28
C ALA A 72 20.05 10.97 -5.81
N LEU A 73 19.32 10.36 -6.75
CA LEU A 73 19.77 9.14 -7.42
C LEU A 73 21.00 9.39 -8.31
N GLN A 74 21.00 10.47 -9.07
CA GLN A 74 22.13 10.83 -9.93
C GLN A 74 23.39 11.11 -9.11
N HIS A 75 23.25 11.73 -7.93
CA HIS A 75 24.34 11.92 -6.98
C HIS A 75 24.91 10.59 -6.47
N GLN A 76 24.04 9.68 -5.99
CA GLN A 76 24.48 8.36 -5.53
C GLN A 76 25.17 7.55 -6.63
N VAL A 77 24.63 7.56 -7.84
CA VAL A 77 25.25 6.88 -8.98
C VAL A 77 26.63 7.47 -9.27
N THR A 78 26.78 8.80 -9.20
CA THR A 78 28.06 9.49 -9.43
C THR A 78 29.10 9.15 -8.35
N GLU A 79 28.69 8.97 -7.09
CA GLU A 79 29.58 8.57 -5.99
C GLU A 79 29.99 7.10 -6.06
N LEU A 80 29.10 6.23 -6.55
CA LEU A 80 29.33 4.79 -6.59
C LEU A 80 30.11 4.34 -7.83
N ILE A 81 29.96 5.03 -8.97
CA ILE A 81 30.67 4.70 -10.23
C ILE A 81 32.19 4.56 -10.05
N PRO A 82 32.90 5.46 -9.35
CA PRO A 82 34.35 5.36 -9.15
C PRO A 82 34.78 4.18 -8.26
N GLN A 83 33.85 3.59 -7.50
CA GLN A 83 34.11 2.50 -6.56
C GLN A 83 33.84 1.12 -7.17
N LEU A 84 33.33 1.07 -8.41
CA LEU A 84 33.06 -0.18 -9.11
C LEU A 84 34.34 -0.82 -9.61
N THR A 85 34.40 -2.14 -9.56
CA THR A 85 35.50 -2.90 -10.15
C THR A 85 35.51 -2.71 -11.68
N PRO A 86 36.69 -2.81 -12.33
CA PRO A 86 36.80 -2.59 -13.78
C PRO A 86 35.85 -3.44 -14.62
N GLU A 87 35.55 -4.67 -14.20
CA GLU A 87 34.65 -5.61 -14.86
C GLU A 87 33.18 -5.13 -14.86
N VAL A 88 32.74 -4.56 -13.74
CA VAL A 88 31.38 -4.02 -13.58
C VAL A 88 31.26 -2.67 -14.30
N MET A 89 32.31 -1.84 -14.25
CA MET A 89 32.37 -0.57 -14.97
C MET A 89 32.29 -0.77 -16.49
N PHE A 90 32.94 -1.82 -17.02
CA PHE A 90 32.89 -2.15 -18.45
C PHE A 90 31.47 -2.52 -18.88
N SER A 91 30.75 -3.30 -18.06
CA SER A 91 29.40 -3.77 -18.36
C SER A 91 28.36 -2.64 -18.39
N ILE A 92 28.49 -1.63 -17.52
CA ILE A 92 27.56 -0.49 -17.45
C ILE A 92 27.71 0.44 -18.67
N LYS A 93 28.93 0.59 -19.21
CA LYS A 93 29.19 1.45 -20.39
C LYS A 93 28.49 0.98 -21.68
N PHE A 94 28.05 -0.28 -21.76
CA PHE A 94 27.33 -0.80 -22.93
C PHE A 94 25.81 -0.60 -22.87
N TYR A 95 25.26 -0.24 -21.71
CA TYR A 95 23.81 -0.08 -21.51
C TYR A 95 23.33 1.37 -21.51
N VAL A 96 24.23 2.35 -21.39
CA VAL A 96 23.89 3.79 -21.50
C VAL A 96 24.30 4.25 -22.89
N LYS A 97 23.35 4.28 -23.82
CA LYS A 97 23.51 4.85 -25.17
C LYS A 97 22.45 5.92 -25.40
#